data_AF-A0A1B6G8Q5-F1
#
_entry.id   AF-A0A1B6G8Q5-F1
#
_cell.length_a   1.000
_cell.length_b   1.000
_cell.length_c   1.000
_cell.angle_alpha   90.00
_cell.angle_beta   90.00
_cell.angle_gamma   90.00
#
_symmetry.space_group_name_H-M   'P 1'
#
loop_
_entity.id
_entity.type
_entity.pdbx_description
1 polymer ?
#
loop_
_entity_poly.entity_id
_entity_poly.type
_entity_poly.pdbx_seq_one_letter_code
_entity_poly.pdbx_strand_id
1 'polypeptide(L)'
;LFCTLNSNKIDMNKLLGGQIALDDFVYVHVKGQAKEVEVLKNNTSLGLTITDNGNGYAFIKKIKDNSTISSIPYINIGDHIEKLDNISMVGKSHFEVAKMLKEIPLNQVFTLRLIEPVRNGFAAISPRKKQPQSHSNKNKVPIQTGTIRFKANNVISVEDKPDNKTEIAVESINNYMEQYFGVNDNELAMRIWELSENKKNTIEFM
;
A
#
# COMPACT_ATOMS: atom_id res chain seq x y z
N LEU A 1 5.14 -9.55 2.13
CA LEU A 1 4.09 -9.00 1.26
C LEU A 1 4.25 -7.49 1.24
N PHE A 2 3.95 -6.82 2.34
CA PHE A 2 4.11 -5.37 2.50
C PHE A 2 4.52 -5.05 3.95
N CYS A 3 4.81 -3.78 4.22
CA CYS A 3 5.15 -3.32 5.57
C CYS A 3 4.20 -2.21 6.03
N THR A 4 3.92 -2.18 7.33
CA THR A 4 3.22 -1.06 7.98
C THR A 4 4.11 -0.44 9.04
N LEU A 5 3.96 0.86 9.26
CA LEU A 5 4.68 1.62 10.27
C LEU A 5 3.84 1.71 11.55
N ASN A 6 4.44 1.46 12.70
CA ASN A 6 3.81 1.64 14.03
C ASN A 6 2.47 0.92 14.21
N SER A 7 2.26 -0.19 13.51
CA SER A 7 1.06 -1.04 13.65
C SER A 7 1.37 -2.45 13.21
N ASN A 8 1.09 -3.42 14.08
CA ASN A 8 1.14 -4.84 13.76
C ASN A 8 -0.13 -5.35 13.04
N LYS A 9 -1.16 -4.51 12.93
CA LYS A 9 -2.39 -4.82 12.20
C LYS A 9 -2.22 -4.45 10.73
N ILE A 10 -3.03 -5.08 9.88
CA ILE A 10 -3.17 -4.68 8.47
C ILE A 10 -3.95 -3.37 8.44
N ASP A 11 -3.21 -2.26 8.51
CA ASP A 11 -3.74 -0.90 8.46
C ASP A 11 -3.11 -0.18 7.27
N MET A 12 -3.89 -0.03 6.20
CA MET A 12 -3.42 0.54 4.93
C MET A 12 -3.17 2.05 5.00
N ASN A 13 -3.65 2.73 6.05
CA ASN A 13 -3.30 4.12 6.31
C ASN A 13 -1.88 4.26 6.88
N LYS A 14 -1.35 3.16 7.43
CA LYS A 14 0.01 3.05 7.96
C LYS A 14 0.92 2.24 7.04
N LEU A 15 0.52 2.03 5.79
CA LEU A 15 1.34 1.33 4.80
C LEU A 15 2.63 2.12 4.57
N LEU A 16 3.76 1.42 4.54
CA LEU A 16 5.04 2.02 4.19
C LEU A 16 4.98 2.58 2.76
N GLY A 17 5.07 3.90 2.63
CA GLY A 17 4.92 4.63 1.38
C GLY A 17 6.19 5.31 0.87
N GLY A 18 7.37 4.78 1.18
CA GLY A 18 8.66 5.34 0.74
C GLY A 18 9.36 6.25 1.74
N GLN A 19 8.76 6.53 2.90
CA GLN A 19 9.39 7.29 3.99
C GLN A 19 9.27 6.55 5.31
N ILE A 20 10.31 6.64 6.14
CA ILE A 20 10.39 6.03 7.47
C ILE A 20 11.01 7.04 8.42
N ALA A 21 10.34 7.38 9.53
CA ALA A 21 10.95 8.18 10.57
C ALA A 21 11.97 7.36 11.36
N LEU A 22 13.00 8.00 11.92
CA LEU A 22 14.09 7.30 12.61
C LEU A 22 13.64 6.50 13.84
N ASP A 23 12.49 6.84 14.43
CA ASP A 23 11.89 6.18 15.59
C ASP A 23 10.68 5.27 15.24
N ASP A 24 10.40 5.06 13.95
CA ASP A 24 9.31 4.19 13.52
C ASP A 24 9.63 2.70 13.73
N PHE A 25 8.63 1.96 14.21
CA PHE A 25 8.65 0.51 14.20
C PHE A 25 8.10 -0.03 12.88
N VAL A 26 8.91 -0.79 12.15
CA VAL A 26 8.47 -1.46 10.90
C VAL A 26 7.90 -2.83 11.22
N TYR A 27 6.65 -3.06 10.83
CA TYR A 27 5.99 -4.36 10.89
C TYR A 27 5.90 -4.97 9.50
N VAL A 28 6.44 -6.18 9.35
CA VAL A 28 6.48 -6.89 8.07
C VAL A 28 5.33 -7.89 8.01
N HIS A 29 4.46 -7.75 7.02
CA HIS A 29 3.34 -8.66 6.77
C HIS A 29 3.80 -9.76 5.80
N VAL A 30 3.90 -11.00 6.28
CA VAL A 30 4.38 -12.15 5.52
C VAL A 30 3.24 -12.95 4.88
N LYS A 31 3.56 -13.79 3.88
CA LYS A 31 2.59 -14.67 3.23
C LYS A 31 1.96 -15.62 4.25
N GLY A 32 0.65 -15.71 4.25
CA GLY A 32 -0.14 -16.65 5.03
C GLY A 32 -0.91 -17.60 4.12
N GLN A 33 -2.21 -17.70 4.35
CA GLN A 33 -3.07 -18.68 3.69
C GLN A 33 -3.36 -18.30 2.23
N ALA A 34 -3.27 -19.29 1.34
CA ALA A 34 -3.75 -19.17 -0.03
C ALA A 34 -5.27 -19.42 -0.12
N LYS A 35 -5.94 -18.63 -0.94
CA LYS A 35 -7.38 -18.67 -1.21
C LYS A 35 -7.59 -18.61 -2.72
N GLU A 36 -8.63 -19.28 -3.19
CA GLU A 36 -9.03 -19.26 -4.59
C GLU A 36 -10.52 -18.95 -4.66
N VAL A 37 -10.88 -17.95 -5.46
CA VAL A 37 -12.23 -17.37 -5.48
C VAL A 37 -12.65 -17.12 -6.91
N GLU A 38 -13.79 -17.68 -7.30
CA GLU A 38 -14.45 -17.35 -8.56
C GLU A 38 -15.27 -16.07 -8.41
N VAL A 39 -15.14 -15.17 -9.39
CA VAL A 39 -15.79 -13.85 -9.38
C VAL A 39 -16.50 -13.65 -10.71
N LEU A 40 -17.80 -13.35 -10.67
CA LEU A 40 -18.57 -12.91 -11.83
C LEU A 40 -18.39 -11.40 -12.01
N LYS A 41 -17.85 -10.96 -13.16
CA LYS A 41 -17.72 -9.54 -13.49
C LYS A 41 -19.05 -8.95 -13.97
N ASN A 42 -19.91 -8.55 -13.03
CA ASN A 42 -21.21 -7.94 -13.33
C ASN A 42 -21.16 -6.41 -13.58
N ASN A 43 -20.07 -5.75 -13.21
CA ASN A 43 -19.89 -4.30 -13.34
C ASN A 43 -18.56 -3.97 -14.05
N THR A 44 -18.49 -2.78 -14.65
CA THR A 44 -17.27 -2.30 -15.33
C THR A 44 -16.09 -2.17 -14.37
N SER A 45 -16.36 -1.76 -13.12
CA SER A 45 -15.37 -1.73 -12.04
C SER A 45 -15.68 -2.79 -11.00
N LEU A 46 -14.65 -3.49 -10.55
CA LEU A 46 -14.72 -4.46 -9.46
C LEU A 46 -14.79 -3.79 -8.08
N GLY A 47 -14.46 -2.49 -8.00
CA GLY A 47 -14.36 -1.75 -6.74
C GLY A 47 -13.10 -2.07 -5.93
N LEU A 48 -12.01 -2.42 -6.61
CA LEU A 48 -10.69 -2.63 -6.01
C LEU A 48 -9.81 -1.41 -6.21
N THR A 49 -9.05 -1.08 -5.18
CA THR A 49 -7.90 -0.18 -5.27
C THR A 49 -6.65 -0.99 -4.98
N ILE A 50 -5.75 -1.06 -5.95
CA ILE A 50 -4.58 -1.93 -5.92
C ILE A 50 -3.33 -1.09 -5.68
N THR A 51 -2.43 -1.61 -4.87
CA THR A 51 -1.09 -1.06 -4.66
C THR A 51 -0.09 -2.21 -4.70
N ASP A 52 1.20 -1.94 -4.66
CA ASP A 52 2.22 -2.97 -4.55
C ASP A 52 3.33 -2.57 -3.59
N ASN A 53 4.31 -3.47 -3.44
CA ASN A 53 5.46 -3.27 -2.58
C ASN A 53 6.72 -2.81 -3.33
N GLY A 54 6.59 -2.35 -4.58
CA GLY A 54 7.70 -2.00 -5.46
C GLY A 54 8.57 -3.18 -5.91
N ASN A 55 8.23 -4.42 -5.55
CA ASN A 55 9.04 -5.61 -5.83
C ASN A 55 8.19 -6.79 -6.34
N GLY A 56 7.16 -6.48 -7.14
CA GLY A 56 6.39 -7.48 -7.88
C GLY A 56 5.28 -8.18 -7.09
N TYR A 57 4.87 -7.64 -5.93
CA TYR A 57 3.71 -8.14 -5.18
C TYR A 57 2.63 -7.08 -5.08
N ALA A 58 1.62 -7.16 -5.95
CA ALA A 58 0.42 -6.32 -5.89
C ALA A 58 -0.59 -6.87 -4.89
N PHE A 59 -1.24 -6.00 -4.12
CA PHE A 59 -2.22 -6.37 -3.10
C PHE A 59 -3.35 -5.35 -3.00
N ILE A 60 -4.46 -5.79 -2.40
CA ILE A 60 -5.66 -4.98 -2.25
C ILE A 60 -5.45 -3.95 -1.14
N LYS A 61 -5.45 -2.66 -1.50
CA LYS A 61 -5.35 -1.54 -0.54
C LYS A 61 -6.72 -1.12 -0.02
N LYS A 62 -7.72 -1.04 -0.90
CA LYS A 62 -9.09 -0.68 -0.54
C LYS A 62 -10.08 -1.54 -1.33
N ILE A 63 -11.24 -1.75 -0.73
CA ILE A 63 -12.42 -2.34 -1.36
C ILE A 63 -13.53 -1.32 -1.22
N LYS A 64 -14.13 -0.91 -2.34
CA LYS A 64 -15.24 0.03 -2.37
C LYS A 64 -16.50 -0.65 -1.86
N ASP A 65 -17.23 0.02 -0.98
CA ASP A 65 -18.54 -0.46 -0.51
C ASP A 65 -19.54 -0.62 -1.66
N ASN A 66 -20.43 -1.60 -1.54
CA ASN A 66 -21.45 -1.94 -2.55
C ASN A 66 -20.88 -2.24 -3.95
N SER A 67 -19.63 -2.73 -4.01
CA SER A 67 -18.98 -3.21 -5.23
C SER A 67 -19.11 -4.72 -5.40
N THR A 68 -18.78 -5.22 -6.60
CA THR A 68 -18.71 -6.65 -6.93
C THR A 68 -17.85 -7.44 -5.94
N ILE A 69 -16.74 -6.85 -5.47
CA ILE A 69 -15.85 -7.53 -4.54
C ILE A 69 -16.34 -7.41 -3.10
N SER A 70 -16.97 -6.29 -2.70
CA SER A 70 -17.46 -6.13 -1.33
C SER A 70 -18.52 -7.17 -0.91
N SER A 71 -19.23 -7.78 -1.86
CA SER A 71 -20.19 -8.84 -1.59
C SER A 71 -19.54 -10.22 -1.37
N ILE A 72 -18.22 -10.33 -1.58
CA ILE A 72 -17.47 -11.59 -1.49
C ILE A 72 -16.66 -11.60 -0.19
N PRO A 73 -17.08 -12.37 0.84
CA PRO A 73 -16.51 -12.27 2.19
C PRO A 73 -15.07 -12.78 2.30
N TYR A 74 -14.59 -13.55 1.34
CA TYR A 74 -13.26 -14.17 1.37
C TYR A 74 -12.14 -13.27 0.84
N ILE A 75 -12.49 -12.20 0.14
CA ILE A 75 -11.56 -11.22 -0.43
C ILE A 75 -11.40 -10.06 0.56
N ASN A 76 -10.19 -9.86 1.06
CA ASN A 76 -9.92 -8.93 2.13
C ASN A 76 -8.85 -7.90 1.76
N ILE A 77 -8.92 -6.73 2.40
CA ILE A 77 -7.83 -5.75 2.36
C ILE A 77 -6.54 -6.41 2.87
N GLY A 78 -5.46 -6.20 2.12
CA GLY A 78 -4.14 -6.81 2.34
C GLY A 78 -3.89 -8.09 1.56
N ASP A 79 -4.91 -8.71 0.96
CA ASP A 79 -4.70 -9.91 0.15
C ASP A 79 -3.81 -9.59 -1.05
N HIS A 80 -2.72 -10.36 -1.20
CA HIS A 80 -1.86 -10.31 -2.37
C HIS A 80 -2.52 -11.07 -3.53
N ILE A 81 -2.60 -10.42 -4.69
CA ILE A 81 -3.13 -11.02 -5.90
C ILE A 81 -2.01 -11.82 -6.56
N GLU A 82 -2.03 -13.15 -6.39
CA GLU A 82 -0.98 -14.03 -6.90
C GLU A 82 -1.25 -14.49 -8.32
N LYS A 83 -2.52 -14.80 -8.65
CA LYS A 83 -2.93 -15.17 -10.02
C LYS A 83 -4.30 -14.62 -10.38
N LEU A 84 -4.46 -14.33 -11.67
CA LEU A 84 -5.74 -14.12 -12.35
C LEU A 84 -5.90 -15.24 -13.38
N ASP A 85 -6.91 -16.08 -13.19
CA ASP A 85 -7.07 -17.37 -13.85
C ASP A 85 -5.76 -18.18 -13.80
N ASN A 86 -5.21 -18.52 -14.96
CA ASN A 86 -3.96 -19.26 -15.10
C ASN A 86 -2.71 -18.35 -15.21
N ILE A 87 -2.88 -17.03 -15.13
CA ILE A 87 -1.80 -16.07 -15.33
C ILE A 87 -1.24 -15.63 -13.98
N SER A 88 0.07 -15.82 -13.78
CA SER A 88 0.78 -15.32 -12.59
C SER A 88 0.84 -13.79 -12.59
N MET A 89 0.44 -13.17 -11.49
CA MET A 89 0.55 -11.74 -11.24
C MET A 89 1.86 -11.36 -10.52
N VAL A 90 2.61 -12.34 -10.01
CA VAL A 90 3.92 -12.11 -9.41
C VAL A 90 4.88 -11.46 -10.42
N GLY A 91 5.56 -10.40 -10.01
CA GLY A 91 6.47 -9.61 -10.85
C GLY A 91 5.78 -8.45 -11.57
N LYS A 92 4.45 -8.41 -11.62
CA LYS A 92 3.71 -7.29 -12.21
C LYS A 92 3.54 -6.17 -11.20
N SER A 93 3.57 -4.93 -11.70
CA SER A 93 3.20 -3.74 -10.95
C SER A 93 1.70 -3.73 -10.65
N HIS A 94 1.30 -2.95 -9.64
CA HIS A 94 -0.09 -2.69 -9.32
C HIS A 94 -0.87 -2.12 -10.52
N PHE A 95 -0.22 -1.32 -11.38
CA PHE A 95 -0.83 -0.78 -12.60
C PHE A 95 -1.17 -1.88 -13.61
N GLU A 96 -0.23 -2.79 -13.87
CA GLU A 96 -0.47 -3.91 -14.78
C GLU A 96 -1.56 -4.83 -14.26
N VAL A 97 -1.56 -5.14 -12.95
CA VAL A 97 -2.60 -5.97 -12.33
C VAL A 97 -3.97 -5.29 -12.41
N ALA A 98 -4.06 -3.99 -12.11
CA ALA A 98 -5.30 -3.22 -12.23
C ALA A 98 -5.81 -3.18 -13.68
N LYS A 99 -4.91 -2.99 -14.65
CA LYS A 99 -5.23 -3.02 -16.07
C LYS A 99 -5.81 -4.37 -16.48
N MET A 100 -5.16 -5.48 -16.11
CA MET A 100 -5.63 -6.82 -16.45
C MET A 100 -7.02 -7.11 -15.88
N LEU A 101 -7.28 -6.72 -14.63
CA LEU A 101 -8.62 -6.86 -14.02
C LEU A 101 -9.69 -6.00 -14.71
N LYS A 102 -9.30 -4.81 -15.19
CA LYS A 102 -10.18 -3.91 -15.95
C LYS A 102 -10.53 -4.47 -17.33
N GLU A 103 -9.61 -5.17 -17.98
CA GLU A 103 -9.77 -5.75 -19.32
C GLU A 103 -10.64 -7.02 -19.37
N ILE A 104 -10.90 -7.66 -18.22
CA ILE A 104 -11.83 -8.81 -18.17
C ILE A 104 -13.20 -8.43 -18.77
N PRO A 105 -13.77 -9.20 -19.68
CA PRO A 105 -15.09 -8.91 -20.24
C PRO A 105 -16.21 -8.91 -19.19
N LEU A 106 -17.23 -8.07 -19.40
CA LEU A 106 -18.44 -8.10 -18.59
C LEU A 106 -19.16 -9.45 -18.75
N ASN A 107 -19.83 -9.87 -17.67
CA ASN A 107 -20.56 -11.12 -17.56
C ASN A 107 -19.72 -12.39 -17.72
N GLN A 108 -18.40 -12.30 -17.53
CA GLN A 108 -17.52 -13.46 -17.43
C GLN A 108 -17.16 -13.77 -15.99
N VAL A 109 -17.02 -15.07 -15.71
CA VAL A 109 -16.45 -15.57 -14.47
C VAL A 109 -14.95 -15.70 -14.65
N PHE A 110 -14.20 -15.21 -13.68
CA PHE A 110 -12.75 -15.36 -13.61
C PHE A 110 -12.35 -15.82 -12.21
N THR A 111 -11.18 -16.41 -12.09
CA THR A 111 -10.66 -16.94 -10.83
C THR A 111 -9.55 -16.04 -10.30
N LEU A 112 -9.61 -15.67 -9.02
CA LEU A 112 -8.51 -15.02 -8.32
C LEU A 112 -7.87 -16.00 -7.35
N ARG A 113 -6.54 -16.14 -7.47
CA ARG A 113 -5.73 -16.76 -6.43
C ARG A 113 -5.12 -15.66 -5.56
N LEU A 114 -5.50 -15.64 -4.30
CA LEU A 114 -5.12 -14.63 -3.32
C LEU A 114 -4.27 -15.24 -2.21
N ILE A 115 -3.29 -14.50 -1.72
CA ILE A 115 -2.49 -14.88 -0.55
C ILE A 115 -2.77 -13.87 0.57
N GLU A 116 -3.40 -14.33 1.64
CA GLU A 116 -3.69 -13.49 2.80
C GLU A 116 -2.42 -13.27 3.63
N PRO A 117 -2.15 -12.06 4.11
CA PRO A 117 -1.12 -11.81 5.12
C PRO A 117 -1.44 -12.47 6.46
N VAL A 118 -0.42 -12.95 7.18
CA VAL A 118 -0.61 -13.54 8.51
C VAL A 118 -1.14 -12.48 9.50
N ARG A 119 -2.41 -12.58 9.90
CA ARG A 119 -3.06 -11.64 10.84
C ARG A 119 -2.66 -11.85 12.30
N ASN A 120 -2.50 -13.10 12.72
CA ASN A 120 -2.32 -13.48 14.13
C ASN A 120 -0.86 -13.79 14.50
N GLY A 121 0.12 -13.25 13.76
CA GLY A 121 1.54 -13.56 13.97
C GLY A 121 2.07 -13.22 15.37
N PHE A 122 1.39 -12.33 16.10
CA PHE A 122 1.73 -11.92 17.46
C PHE A 122 0.89 -12.59 18.56
N ALA A 123 -0.08 -13.44 18.21
CA ALA A 123 -0.96 -14.07 19.21
C ALA A 123 -0.21 -15.00 20.18
N ALA A 124 0.91 -15.56 19.74
CA ALA A 124 1.77 -16.43 20.55
C ALA A 124 2.88 -15.68 21.32
N ILE A 125 3.03 -14.36 21.10
CA ILE A 125 4.04 -13.57 21.80
C ILE A 125 3.44 -13.12 23.13
N SER A 126 3.84 -13.79 24.21
CA SER A 126 3.45 -13.43 25.58
C SER A 126 3.72 -11.95 25.84
N PRO A 127 2.82 -11.21 26.52
CA PRO A 127 3.08 -9.83 26.90
C PRO A 127 4.39 -9.77 27.69
N ARG A 128 5.37 -9.05 27.13
CA ARG A 128 6.68 -8.88 27.74
C ARG A 128 6.47 -8.37 29.16
N LYS A 129 6.88 -9.14 30.18
CA LYS A 129 6.91 -8.68 31.58
C LYS A 129 7.59 -7.31 31.56
N LYS A 130 6.91 -6.28 32.08
CA LYS A 130 7.49 -4.93 32.23
C LYS A 130 8.79 -5.09 33.01
N GLN A 131 9.93 -5.10 32.32
CA GLN A 131 11.22 -4.94 32.97
C GLN A 131 11.23 -3.55 33.61
N PRO A 132 11.86 -3.38 34.79
CA PRO A 132 12.01 -2.07 35.39
C PRO A 132 12.64 -1.14 34.36
N GLN A 133 12.07 0.04 34.17
CA GLN A 133 12.70 1.10 33.38
C GLN A 133 14.09 1.33 33.97
N SER A 134 15.14 0.87 33.29
CA SER A 134 16.47 1.37 33.56
C SER A 134 16.43 2.87 33.30
N HIS A 135 16.68 3.68 34.33
CA HIS A 135 16.91 5.11 34.20
C HIS A 135 18.16 5.34 33.34
N SER A 136 18.01 5.25 32.02
CA SER A 136 18.97 5.79 31.08
C SER A 136 18.80 7.31 31.11
N ASN A 137 19.86 7.98 31.56
CA ASN A 137 19.99 9.43 31.65
C ASN A 137 19.30 10.15 30.48
N LYS A 138 18.41 11.09 30.82
CA LYS A 138 17.78 12.03 29.90
C LYS A 138 18.80 13.09 29.45
N ASN A 139 19.82 12.68 28.70
CA ASN A 139 20.45 13.59 27.74
C ASN A 139 19.84 13.25 26.39
N LYS A 140 18.60 13.71 26.17
CA LYS A 140 18.00 13.74 24.85
C LYS A 140 18.79 14.77 24.04
N VAL A 141 19.84 14.32 23.36
CA VAL A 141 20.31 14.99 22.15
C VAL A 141 19.06 15.16 21.28
N PRO A 142 18.77 16.35 20.74
CA PRO A 142 17.65 16.50 19.82
C PRO A 142 17.97 15.60 18.62
N ILE A 143 17.36 14.42 18.60
CA ILE A 143 17.33 13.57 17.41
C ILE A 143 16.64 14.44 16.38
N GLN A 144 17.39 14.84 15.35
CA GLN A 144 16.85 15.54 14.20
C GLN A 144 15.60 14.78 13.75
N THR A 145 14.50 15.49 13.56
CA THR A 145 13.20 15.02 13.07
C THR A 145 13.27 14.58 11.61
N GLY A 146 14.35 13.90 11.23
CA GLY A 146 14.60 13.42 9.89
C GLY A 146 13.83 12.15 9.60
N THR A 147 13.42 12.03 8.36
CA THR A 147 12.85 10.84 7.75
C THR A 147 13.84 10.29 6.74
N ILE A 148 13.95 8.97 6.68
CA ILE A 148 14.66 8.29 5.61
C ILE A 148 13.70 8.12 4.45
N ARG A 149 14.04 8.64 3.29
CA ARG A 149 13.25 8.54 2.07
C ARG A 149 13.90 7.64 1.04
N PHE A 150 13.11 6.74 0.49
CA PHE A 150 13.47 5.81 -0.58
C PHE A 150 12.88 6.32 -1.89
N LYS A 151 13.75 6.83 -2.78
CA LYS A 151 13.31 7.34 -4.08
C LYS A 151 13.31 6.24 -5.14
N ALA A 152 12.42 6.36 -6.12
CA ALA A 152 12.28 5.39 -7.22
C ALA A 152 13.57 5.15 -8.05
N ASN A 153 14.55 6.05 -7.99
CA ASN A 153 15.87 5.90 -8.63
C ASN A 153 16.90 5.15 -7.75
N ASN A 154 16.44 4.41 -6.73
CA ASN A 154 17.28 3.72 -5.73
C ASN A 154 18.18 4.66 -4.91
N VAL A 155 17.87 5.95 -4.86
CA VAL A 155 18.56 6.91 -4.00
C VAL A 155 17.86 6.95 -2.65
N ILE A 156 18.66 6.90 -1.58
CA ILE A 156 18.20 7.05 -0.20
C ILE A 156 18.71 8.39 0.33
N SER A 157 17.80 9.24 0.82
CA SER A 157 18.12 10.53 1.42
C SER A 157 17.52 10.65 2.81
N VAL A 158 18.15 11.45 3.68
CA VAL A 158 17.54 11.91 4.93
C VAL A 158 16.94 13.28 4.66
N GLU A 159 15.64 13.39 4.80
CA GLU A 159 14.85 14.60 4.53
C GLU A 159 13.99 14.94 5.74
N ASP A 160 13.63 16.21 5.91
CA ASP A 160 12.63 16.59 6.92
C ASP A 160 11.28 15.95 6.60
N LYS A 161 10.48 15.73 7.65
CA LYS A 161 9.13 15.21 7.49
C LYS A 161 8.33 16.11 6.51
N PRO A 162 7.53 15.54 5.60
CA PRO A 162 6.64 16.31 4.74
C PRO A 162 5.76 17.27 5.53
N ASP A 163 5.56 18.46 4.98
CA ASP A 163 4.64 19.42 5.55
C ASP A 163 3.18 19.03 5.27
N ASN A 164 2.24 19.62 6.01
CA ASN A 164 0.82 19.30 5.89
C ASN A 164 0.27 19.56 4.48
N LYS A 165 0.84 20.53 3.74
CA LYS A 165 0.43 20.81 2.36
C LYS A 165 0.79 19.65 1.44
N THR A 166 2.01 19.13 1.57
CA THR A 166 2.47 17.97 0.81
C THR A 166 1.66 16.73 1.13
N GLU A 167 1.36 16.46 2.40
CA GLU A 167 0.51 15.33 2.80
C GLU A 167 -0.88 15.39 2.13
N ILE A 168 -1.55 16.56 2.17
CA ILE A 168 -2.85 16.78 1.52
C ILE A 168 -2.78 16.65 -0.01
N ALA A 169 -1.71 17.17 -0.62
CA ALA A 169 -1.53 17.08 -2.07
C ALA A 169 -1.34 15.63 -2.53
N VAL A 170 -0.50 14.86 -1.83
CA VAL A 170 -0.26 13.44 -2.12
C VAL A 170 -1.54 12.63 -1.99
N GLU A 171 -2.34 12.86 -0.95
CA GLU A 171 -3.65 12.23 -0.79
C GLU A 171 -4.58 12.58 -1.96
N SER A 172 -4.61 13.85 -2.35
CA SER A 172 -5.47 14.33 -3.45
C SER A 172 -5.10 13.69 -4.79
N ILE A 173 -3.80 13.62 -5.12
CA ILE A 173 -3.30 12.95 -6.34
C ILE A 173 -3.67 11.47 -6.33
N ASN A 174 -3.49 10.80 -5.18
CA ASN A 174 -3.89 9.41 -5.01
C ASN A 174 -5.39 9.18 -5.21
N ASN A 175 -6.24 10.08 -4.74
CA ASN A 175 -7.69 10.00 -4.97
C ASN A 175 -8.03 10.06 -6.47
N TYR A 176 -7.33 10.90 -7.24
CA TYR A 176 -7.47 10.91 -8.70
C TYR A 176 -6.98 9.61 -9.33
N MET A 177 -5.82 9.09 -8.93
CA MET A 177 -5.31 7.83 -9.47
C MET A 177 -6.24 6.65 -9.17
N GLU A 178 -6.83 6.62 -7.98
CA GLU A 178 -7.81 5.63 -7.57
C GLU A 178 -9.07 5.71 -8.43
N GLN A 179 -9.58 6.91 -8.68
CA GLN A 179 -10.79 7.12 -9.49
C GLN A 179 -10.61 6.69 -10.95
N TYR A 180 -9.47 6.99 -11.58
CA TYR A 180 -9.26 6.76 -13.01
C TYR A 180 -8.62 5.41 -13.33
N PHE A 181 -7.70 4.96 -12.49
CA PHE A 181 -6.87 3.78 -12.74
C PHE A 181 -7.11 2.64 -11.75
N GLY A 182 -7.81 2.88 -10.62
CA GLY A 182 -8.00 1.87 -9.59
C GLY A 182 -6.71 1.52 -8.84
N VAL A 183 -5.75 2.46 -8.80
CA VAL A 183 -4.45 2.27 -8.17
C VAL A 183 -4.16 3.34 -7.14
N ASN A 184 -3.24 3.03 -6.23
CA ASN A 184 -2.75 3.98 -5.25
C ASN A 184 -1.25 3.76 -5.04
N ASP A 185 -0.46 4.83 -5.20
CA ASP A 185 1.00 4.81 -5.14
C ASP A 185 1.48 6.13 -4.53
N ASN A 186 1.93 6.07 -3.27
CA ASN A 186 2.39 7.24 -2.53
C ASN A 186 3.69 7.82 -3.09
N GLU A 187 4.60 6.98 -3.58
CA GLU A 187 5.90 7.46 -4.07
C GLU A 187 5.72 8.16 -5.42
N LEU A 188 4.88 7.60 -6.30
CA LEU A 188 4.50 8.26 -7.54
C LEU A 188 3.76 9.58 -7.26
N ALA A 189 2.78 9.58 -6.35
CA ALA A 189 2.03 10.79 -5.99
C ALA A 189 2.94 11.89 -5.41
N MET A 190 3.89 11.53 -4.54
CA MET A 190 4.89 12.45 -4.01
C MET A 190 5.75 13.04 -5.13
N ARG A 191 6.22 12.21 -6.06
CA ARG A 191 7.03 12.67 -7.19
C ARG A 191 6.25 13.61 -8.11
N ILE A 192 4.97 13.33 -8.37
CA ILE A 192 4.08 14.21 -9.14
C ILE A 192 3.97 15.58 -8.47
N TRP A 193 3.81 15.61 -7.14
CA TRP A 193 3.76 16.84 -6.36
C TRP A 193 5.08 17.63 -6.46
N GLU A 194 6.21 16.97 -6.29
CA GLU A 194 7.53 17.62 -6.39
C GLU A 194 7.83 18.18 -7.79
N LEU A 195 7.42 17.47 -8.84
CA LEU A 195 7.56 17.95 -10.21
C LEU A 195 6.67 19.17 -10.50
N SER A 196 5.61 19.36 -9.71
CA SER A 196 4.74 20.53 -9.78
C SER A 196 5.33 21.76 -9.09
N GLU A 197 6.32 21.58 -8.19
CA GLU A 197 6.99 22.71 -7.57
C GLU A 197 7.65 23.56 -8.65
N ASN A 198 7.39 24.87 -8.59
CA ASN A 198 7.86 25.89 -9.53
C ASN A 198 7.16 25.90 -10.91
N LYS A 199 6.10 25.12 -11.12
CA LYS A 199 5.25 25.21 -12.33
C LYS A 199 4.09 26.16 -12.09
N LYS A 200 3.84 27.08 -13.03
CA LYS A 200 2.79 28.11 -12.89
C LYS A 200 1.51 27.80 -13.65
N ASN A 201 1.55 26.84 -14.56
CA ASN A 201 0.42 26.44 -15.37
C ASN A 201 0.52 24.96 -15.77
N THR A 202 -0.58 24.43 -16.32
CA THR A 202 -0.69 23.03 -16.75
C THR A 202 0.24 22.69 -17.91
N ILE A 203 0.59 23.66 -18.77
CA ILE A 203 1.48 23.43 -19.93
C ILE A 203 2.92 23.23 -19.46
N GLU A 204 3.38 24.00 -18.48
CA GLU A 204 4.72 23.85 -17.88
C GLU A 204 4.87 22.53 -17.09
N PHE A 205 3.75 21.96 -16.67
CA PHE A 205 3.69 20.72 -15.91
C PHE A 205 3.66 19.45 -16.80
N MET A 206 3.01 19.51 -17.97
CA MET A 206 2.97 18.42 -18.96
C MET A 206 4.32 18.22 -19.65
#